data_AF-A0A7X1NDR1-F1
#
_entry.id   AF-A0A7X1NDR1-F1
#
_cell.length_a   1.000
_cell.length_b   1.000
_cell.length_c   1.000
_cell.angle_alpha   90.00
_cell.angle_beta   90.00
_cell.angle_gamma   90.00
#
_symmetry.space_group_name_H-M   'P 1'
#
loop_
_entity.id
_entity.type
_entity.pdbx_description
1 polymer ?
#
loop_
_entity_poly.entity_id
_entity_poly.type
_entity_poly.pdbx_seq_one_letter_code
_entity_poly.pdbx_strand_id
1 'polypeptide(L)'
;MYQSRIKFDHFLHVSIDSGHTSPAQSESVSEEVRAHFAPLISSALASGKPVAVPLVATDAFMTIREEDGAYHACLLASARGAFVPVVTFGVSLLPPEGALLWHKLNAESLLKRTSHAPAPVSPWIAARLEVAALSHFNIVATAGEFERSVAWTLATHIAEVRATSPGANQCHATATPEAAMVERRPVPPSDGLVFNCTTGTGPTLSIFLSSPSDEEIGDIRRGDARFALAGHEATSFILAKFGRLPWMDAPFHAGLYAAESRGMPEQWRPGVRLALAVEIVDRDTGLQRGARLLSLSAHFWEMLAKQVTRQAASSISRREHDSAVDAAYRLYPTAEAMLKRALVTSKAGD
;
A
#
# COMPACT_ATOMS: atom_id res chain seq x y z
N MET A 1 -31.15 36.75 -12.00
CA MET A 1 -30.18 36.05 -12.87
C MET A 1 -29.95 34.67 -12.27
N TYR A 2 -30.22 33.62 -13.05
CA TYR A 2 -30.08 32.22 -12.63
C TYR A 2 -28.63 31.94 -12.24
N GLN A 3 -28.35 31.78 -10.94
CA GLN A 3 -27.12 31.11 -10.51
C GLN A 3 -27.27 29.64 -10.94
N SER A 4 -26.68 29.28 -12.07
CA SER A 4 -26.55 27.87 -12.45
C SER A 4 -25.70 27.19 -11.38
N ARG A 5 -26.32 26.46 -10.46
CA ARG A 5 -25.60 25.53 -9.58
C ARG A 5 -24.78 24.63 -10.49
N ILE A 6 -23.47 24.64 -10.32
CA ILE A 6 -22.59 23.69 -11.02
C ILE A 6 -23.09 22.30 -10.63
N LYS A 7 -23.63 21.57 -11.60
CA LYS A 7 -24.16 20.23 -11.40
C LYS A 7 -23.15 19.27 -12.01
N PHE A 8 -22.57 18.42 -11.18
CA PHE A 8 -21.65 17.38 -11.61
C PHE A 8 -22.46 16.10 -11.84
N ASP A 9 -22.39 15.52 -13.03
CA ASP A 9 -23.07 14.24 -13.32
C ASP A 9 -22.31 13.07 -12.69
N HIS A 10 -20.97 13.07 -12.81
CA HIS A 10 -20.09 12.09 -12.19
C HIS A 10 -18.67 12.66 -12.07
N PHE A 11 -17.84 12.03 -11.23
CA PHE A 11 -16.39 12.17 -11.28
C PHE A 11 -15.78 11.03 -12.09
N LEU A 12 -14.71 11.30 -12.83
CA LEU A 12 -13.82 10.21 -13.25
C LEU A 12 -12.93 9.81 -12.08
N HIS A 13 -13.14 8.61 -11.52
CA HIS A 13 -12.28 8.04 -10.50
C HIS A 13 -11.15 7.24 -11.15
N VAL A 14 -9.91 7.58 -10.81
CA VAL A 14 -8.69 6.99 -11.36
C VAL A 14 -7.86 6.40 -10.24
N SER A 15 -7.61 5.10 -10.31
CA SER A 15 -6.60 4.44 -9.49
C SER A 15 -5.25 4.51 -10.21
N ILE A 16 -4.39 5.43 -9.79
CA ILE A 16 -3.10 5.73 -10.45
C ILE A 16 -2.23 4.48 -10.56
N ASP A 17 -2.21 3.67 -9.50
CA ASP A 17 -1.35 2.50 -9.42
C ASP A 17 -1.78 1.34 -10.32
N SER A 18 -3.09 1.17 -10.52
CA SER A 18 -3.63 0.10 -11.36
C SER A 18 -3.89 0.55 -12.80
N GLY A 19 -4.04 1.86 -13.02
CA GLY A 19 -4.53 2.47 -14.25
C GLY A 19 -6.05 2.31 -14.44
N HIS A 20 -6.76 1.76 -13.45
CA HIS A 20 -8.20 1.57 -13.54
C HIS A 20 -8.94 2.89 -13.46
N THR A 21 -9.94 3.07 -14.32
CA THR A 21 -10.81 4.24 -14.34
C THR A 21 -12.27 3.81 -14.23
N SER A 22 -13.05 4.51 -13.41
CA SER A 22 -14.48 4.25 -13.27
C SER A 22 -15.28 5.54 -13.06
N PRO A 23 -16.55 5.61 -13.46
CA PRO A 23 -17.40 6.74 -13.11
C PRO A 23 -17.83 6.65 -11.63
N ALA A 24 -17.64 7.71 -10.87
CA ALA A 24 -18.14 7.86 -9.51
C ALA A 24 -19.35 8.80 -9.52
N GLN A 25 -20.54 8.20 -9.41
CA GLN A 25 -21.84 8.87 -9.46
C GLN A 25 -22.18 9.53 -8.12
N SER A 26 -23.03 10.57 -8.13
CA SER A 26 -23.37 11.31 -6.91
C SER A 26 -24.13 10.46 -5.91
N GLU A 27 -24.94 9.54 -6.41
CA GLU A 27 -25.78 8.61 -5.66
C GLU A 27 -24.95 7.57 -4.90
N SER A 28 -23.65 7.45 -5.19
CA SER A 28 -22.73 6.59 -4.45
C SER A 28 -22.39 7.09 -3.05
N VAL A 29 -22.78 8.33 -2.69
CA VAL A 29 -22.53 8.94 -1.39
C VAL A 29 -23.80 9.62 -0.89
N SER A 30 -24.39 9.12 0.20
CA SER A 30 -25.63 9.66 0.78
C SER A 30 -25.44 11.07 1.34
N GLU A 31 -26.55 11.81 1.49
CA GLU A 31 -26.53 13.13 2.11
C GLU A 31 -26.05 13.10 3.56
N GLU A 32 -26.36 12.04 4.33
CA GLU A 32 -25.88 11.93 5.71
C GLU A 32 -24.35 11.76 5.77
N VAL A 33 -23.78 10.98 4.86
CA VAL A 33 -22.32 10.81 4.76
C VAL A 33 -21.66 12.15 4.41
N ARG A 34 -22.23 12.91 3.47
CA ARG A 34 -21.71 14.25 3.13
C ARG A 34 -21.81 15.22 4.29
N ALA A 35 -22.94 15.23 5.00
CA ALA A 35 -23.14 16.05 6.19
C ALA A 35 -22.14 15.71 7.31
N HIS A 36 -21.77 14.43 7.44
CA HIS A 36 -20.74 14.00 8.38
C HIS A 36 -19.34 14.47 7.99
N PHE A 37 -18.95 14.34 6.72
CA PHE A 37 -17.62 14.72 6.26
C PHE A 37 -17.41 16.24 6.15
N ALA A 38 -18.47 17.02 5.92
CA ALA A 38 -18.38 18.47 5.75
C ALA A 38 -17.59 19.19 6.88
N PRO A 39 -17.96 19.05 8.18
CA PRO A 39 -17.21 19.69 9.26
C PRO A 39 -15.77 19.16 9.40
N LEU A 40 -15.52 17.89 9.08
CA LEU A 40 -14.18 17.30 9.14
C LEU A 40 -13.26 17.89 8.05
N ILE A 41 -13.78 18.04 6.84
CA ILE A 41 -13.07 18.66 5.71
C ILE A 41 -12.79 20.14 6.00
N SER A 42 -13.79 20.90 6.47
CA SER A 42 -13.59 22.30 6.84
C SER A 42 -12.53 22.46 7.94
N SER A 43 -12.55 21.59 8.95
CA SER A 43 -11.55 21.59 10.03
C SER A 43 -10.14 21.25 9.53
N ALA A 44 -10.02 20.24 8.67
CA ALA A 44 -8.73 19.82 8.11
C ALA A 44 -8.15 20.88 7.17
N LEU A 45 -8.97 21.52 6.32
CA LEU A 45 -8.56 22.63 5.46
C LEU A 45 -8.11 23.85 6.29
N ALA A 46 -8.85 24.21 7.34
CA ALA A 46 -8.54 25.39 8.15
C ALA A 46 -7.31 25.21 9.04
N SER A 47 -7.11 24.00 9.58
CA SER A 47 -6.02 23.73 10.53
C SER A 47 -4.73 23.26 9.86
N GLY A 48 -4.82 22.64 8.68
CA GLY A 48 -3.71 21.93 8.04
C GLY A 48 -3.21 20.70 8.83
N LYS A 49 -3.92 20.30 9.90
CA LYS A 49 -3.54 19.19 10.79
C LYS A 49 -4.38 17.94 10.49
N PRO A 50 -3.86 16.74 10.83
CA PRO A 50 -4.65 15.51 10.74
C PRO A 50 -5.93 15.57 11.59
N VAL A 51 -7.07 15.24 10.98
CA VAL A 51 -8.39 15.13 11.62
C VAL A 51 -8.82 13.67 11.63
N ALA A 52 -9.31 13.17 12.76
CA ALA A 52 -9.77 11.78 12.86
C ALA A 52 -10.98 11.51 11.94
N VAL A 53 -11.01 10.36 11.28
CA VAL A 53 -12.09 9.91 10.39
C VAL A 53 -12.60 8.53 10.84
N PRO A 54 -13.34 8.46 11.96
CA PRO A 54 -13.70 7.21 12.62
C PRO A 54 -14.63 6.30 11.79
N LEU A 55 -15.30 6.83 10.77
CA LEU A 55 -16.08 6.04 9.80
C LEU A 55 -15.21 5.15 8.92
N VAL A 56 -13.93 5.45 8.77
CA VAL A 56 -12.97 4.65 7.99
C VAL A 56 -12.36 3.55 8.87
N ALA A 57 -11.75 3.96 9.99
CA ALA A 57 -11.23 3.10 11.05
C ALA A 57 -11.01 3.95 12.32
N THR A 58 -10.96 3.31 13.48
CA THR A 58 -10.75 4.00 14.77
C THR A 58 -9.40 4.70 14.87
N ASP A 59 -8.41 4.27 14.10
CA ASP A 59 -7.05 4.79 14.03
C ASP A 59 -6.77 5.54 12.71
N ALA A 60 -7.81 5.88 11.93
CA ALA A 60 -7.69 6.59 10.67
C ALA A 60 -7.83 8.12 10.84
N PHE A 61 -6.99 8.85 10.10
CA PHE A 61 -6.94 10.31 10.09
C PHE A 61 -6.88 10.82 8.65
N MET A 62 -7.26 12.08 8.44
CA MET A 62 -7.22 12.74 7.14
C MET A 62 -6.49 14.07 7.24
N THR A 63 -5.67 14.36 6.24
CA THR A 63 -5.26 15.73 5.92
C THR A 63 -5.81 16.11 4.55
N ILE A 64 -6.18 17.37 4.37
CA ILE A 64 -6.57 17.91 3.07
C ILE A 64 -6.07 19.36 2.95
N ARG A 65 -5.61 19.74 1.76
CA ARG A 65 -5.20 21.11 1.45
C ARG A 65 -5.59 21.47 0.02
N GLU A 66 -5.77 22.75 -0.23
CA GLU A 66 -5.92 23.28 -1.58
C GLU A 66 -4.55 23.49 -2.22
N GLU A 67 -4.40 23.05 -3.46
CA GLU A 67 -3.16 23.12 -4.23
C GLU A 67 -3.50 23.19 -5.73
N ASP A 68 -3.09 24.26 -6.42
CA ASP A 68 -3.34 24.46 -7.86
C ASP A 68 -4.83 24.42 -8.26
N GLY A 69 -5.70 25.01 -7.43
CA GLY A 69 -7.16 25.01 -7.62
C GLY A 69 -7.82 23.62 -7.44
N ALA A 70 -7.05 22.61 -7.05
CA ALA A 70 -7.53 21.27 -6.71
C ALA A 70 -7.27 20.96 -5.23
N TYR A 71 -7.76 19.82 -4.77
CA TYR A 71 -7.61 19.39 -3.39
C TYR A 71 -6.70 18.17 -3.30
N HIS A 72 -5.64 18.27 -2.52
CA HIS A 72 -4.75 17.18 -2.20
C HIS A 72 -5.07 16.66 -0.81
N ALA A 73 -5.44 15.37 -0.72
CA ALA A 73 -5.83 14.71 0.50
C ALA A 73 -5.00 13.45 0.77
N CYS A 74 -4.75 13.16 2.04
CA CYS A 74 -4.14 11.92 2.48
C CYS A 74 -5.02 11.26 3.54
N LEU A 75 -5.29 9.97 3.37
CA LEU A 75 -5.79 9.09 4.41
C LEU A 75 -4.58 8.48 5.14
N LEU A 76 -4.53 8.65 6.45
CA LEU A 76 -3.41 8.34 7.32
C LEU A 76 -3.83 7.26 8.33
N ALA A 77 -2.89 6.39 8.69
CA ALA A 77 -3.01 5.51 9.87
C ALA A 77 -2.19 6.08 11.02
N SER A 78 -2.66 5.91 12.25
CA SER A 78 -1.84 6.12 13.45
C SER A 78 -1.06 4.85 13.78
N ALA A 79 0.26 4.89 13.64
CA ALA A 79 1.15 3.77 13.93
C ALA A 79 2.28 4.23 14.86
N ARG A 80 2.37 3.65 16.05
CA ARG A 80 3.44 3.90 17.04
C ARG A 80 3.66 5.40 17.37
N GLY A 81 2.57 6.16 17.46
CA GLY A 81 2.62 7.58 17.79
C GLY A 81 2.94 8.51 16.61
N ALA A 82 3.03 7.98 15.38
CA ALA A 82 3.19 8.75 14.16
C ALA A 82 2.02 8.53 13.19
N PHE A 83 1.77 9.52 12.33
CA PHE A 83 0.82 9.38 11.23
C PHE A 83 1.54 8.95 9.95
N VAL A 84 1.10 7.86 9.35
CA VAL A 84 1.67 7.33 8.10
C VAL A 84 0.63 7.37 7.00
N PRO A 85 0.94 7.96 5.82
CA PRO A 85 0.03 7.94 4.69
C PRO A 85 -0.25 6.52 4.22
N VAL A 86 -1.53 6.19 4.08
CA VAL A 86 -2.06 4.91 3.56
C VAL A 86 -2.55 5.10 2.13
N VAL A 87 -3.29 6.18 1.88
CA VAL A 87 -3.74 6.56 0.54
C VAL A 87 -3.55 8.06 0.37
N THR A 88 -3.02 8.47 -0.77
CA THR A 88 -2.92 9.88 -1.18
C THR A 88 -3.73 10.07 -2.44
N PHE A 89 -4.58 11.09 -2.48
CA PHE A 89 -5.43 11.34 -3.64
C PHE A 89 -5.65 12.83 -3.90
N GLY A 90 -5.95 13.14 -5.15
CA GLY A 90 -6.34 14.46 -5.60
C GLY A 90 -7.81 14.50 -6.02
N VAL A 91 -8.44 15.65 -5.83
CA VAL A 91 -9.77 15.96 -6.34
C VAL A 91 -9.70 17.28 -7.12
N SER A 92 -9.98 17.24 -8.42
CA SER A 92 -10.20 18.45 -9.22
C SER A 92 -11.67 18.57 -9.57
N LEU A 93 -12.23 19.76 -9.38
CA LEU A 93 -13.65 20.02 -9.62
C LEU A 93 -13.89 20.74 -10.94
N LEU A 94 -13.00 21.64 -11.35
CA LEU A 94 -13.17 22.46 -12.55
C LEU A 94 -11.91 22.50 -13.41
N PRO A 95 -12.04 22.56 -14.73
CA PRO A 95 -10.91 22.84 -15.60
C PRO A 95 -10.50 24.33 -15.49
N PRO A 96 -9.21 24.68 -15.68
CA PRO A 96 -8.07 23.81 -15.95
C PRO A 96 -7.34 23.32 -14.66
N GLU A 97 -8.00 23.39 -13.50
CA GLU A 97 -7.38 23.19 -12.18
C GLU A 97 -6.89 21.74 -11.96
N GLY A 98 -5.80 21.57 -11.21
CA GLY A 98 -5.29 20.27 -10.79
C GLY A 98 -4.32 19.57 -11.76
N ALA A 99 -3.90 20.22 -12.86
CA ALA A 99 -2.90 19.66 -13.76
C ALA A 99 -1.55 19.43 -13.04
N LEU A 100 -1.11 20.37 -12.18
CA LEU A 100 0.11 20.17 -11.40
C LEU A 100 -0.07 19.08 -10.35
N LEU A 101 -1.24 19.02 -9.71
CA LEU A 101 -1.55 17.98 -8.72
C LEU A 101 -1.55 16.59 -9.37
N TRP A 102 -2.14 16.44 -10.56
CA TRP A 102 -2.08 15.21 -11.35
C TRP A 102 -0.64 14.76 -11.60
N HIS A 103 0.23 15.68 -12.03
CA HIS A 103 1.64 15.37 -12.25
C HIS A 103 2.35 14.94 -10.96
N LYS A 104 2.09 15.60 -9.83
CA LYS A 104 2.66 15.24 -8.53
C LYS A 104 2.24 13.84 -8.09
N LEU A 105 0.94 13.53 -8.15
CA LEU A 105 0.43 12.21 -7.77
C LEU A 105 1.04 11.09 -8.62
N ASN A 106 1.22 11.31 -9.92
CA ASN A 106 1.87 10.34 -10.80
C ASN A 106 3.39 10.23 -10.57
N ALA A 107 4.07 11.34 -10.28
CA ALA A 107 5.50 11.35 -10.01
C ALA A 107 5.87 10.60 -8.72
N GLU A 108 5.01 10.72 -7.71
CA GLU A 108 5.19 10.13 -6.38
C GLU A 108 4.58 8.73 -6.23
N SER A 109 3.84 8.22 -7.24
CA SER A 109 3.29 6.86 -7.20
C SER A 109 4.38 5.78 -7.08
N LEU A 110 4.14 4.87 -6.16
CA LEU A 110 5.00 3.71 -5.90
C LEU A 110 4.89 2.66 -7.01
N LEU A 111 3.76 2.61 -7.71
CA LEU A 111 3.42 1.58 -8.70
C LEU A 111 3.41 2.14 -10.12
N LYS A 112 4.30 3.09 -10.46
CA LYS A 112 4.48 3.79 -11.77
C LYS A 112 3.99 3.01 -13.01
N ARG A 113 2.67 2.93 -13.20
CA ARG A 113 2.00 2.31 -14.35
C ARG A 113 1.52 3.37 -15.33
N THR A 114 1.29 4.59 -14.85
CA THR A 114 0.87 5.76 -15.61
C THR A 114 2.06 6.65 -15.94
N SER A 115 2.93 6.20 -16.83
CA SER A 115 3.93 7.10 -17.42
C SER A 115 3.27 7.94 -18.52
N HIS A 116 3.11 9.24 -18.26
CA HIS A 116 2.83 10.32 -19.24
C HIS A 116 1.40 10.54 -19.76
N ALA A 117 0.37 9.95 -19.16
CA ALA A 117 -1.00 10.31 -19.53
C ALA A 117 -1.32 11.77 -19.12
N PRO A 118 -1.93 12.59 -20.00
CA PRO A 118 -2.38 13.93 -19.64
C PRO A 118 -3.43 13.85 -18.53
N ALA A 119 -3.54 14.91 -17.72
CA ALA A 119 -4.57 15.00 -16.70
C ALA A 119 -5.97 14.80 -17.33
N PRO A 120 -6.88 14.03 -16.69
CA PRO A 120 -8.25 13.94 -17.14
C PRO A 120 -8.93 15.30 -17.14
N VAL A 121 -9.98 15.44 -17.96
CA VAL A 121 -10.88 16.60 -17.87
C VAL A 121 -11.62 16.52 -16.54
N SER A 122 -11.60 17.61 -15.77
CA SER A 122 -12.34 17.71 -14.51
C SER A 122 -13.86 17.57 -14.74
N PRO A 123 -14.62 17.03 -13.77
CA PRO A 123 -14.17 16.65 -12.42
C PRO A 123 -13.55 15.25 -12.36
N TRP A 124 -12.47 15.11 -11.60
CA TRP A 124 -11.79 13.83 -11.39
C TRP A 124 -11.33 13.63 -9.94
N ILE A 125 -11.22 12.35 -9.57
CA ILE A 125 -10.61 11.87 -8.33
C ILE A 125 -9.48 10.94 -8.75
N ALA A 126 -8.26 11.17 -8.28
CA ALA A 126 -7.12 10.34 -8.63
C ALA A 126 -6.39 9.89 -7.36
N ALA A 127 -6.35 8.59 -7.11
CA ALA A 127 -5.81 8.02 -5.88
C ALA A 127 -4.59 7.12 -6.14
N ARG A 128 -3.63 7.19 -5.23
CA ARG A 128 -2.48 6.30 -5.15
C ARG A 128 -2.37 5.71 -3.74
N LEU A 129 -2.05 4.43 -3.66
CA LEU A 129 -1.66 3.75 -2.46
C LEU A 129 -0.26 4.21 -2.04
N GLU A 130 -0.12 4.43 -0.75
CA GLU A 130 1.15 4.73 -0.11
C GLU A 130 1.74 3.46 0.49
N VAL A 131 3.01 3.50 0.91
CA VAL A 131 3.71 2.31 1.41
C VAL A 131 2.96 1.68 2.59
N ALA A 132 2.38 2.51 3.47
CA ALA A 132 1.66 2.01 4.64
C ALA A 132 0.37 1.23 4.27
N ALA A 133 -0.16 1.36 3.04
CA ALA A 133 -1.25 0.52 2.56
C ALA A 133 -0.96 -0.98 2.70
N LEU A 134 0.30 -1.38 2.62
CA LEU A 134 0.73 -2.78 2.73
C LEU A 134 0.57 -3.36 4.15
N SER A 135 0.45 -2.52 5.18
CA SER A 135 0.27 -2.95 6.57
C SER A 135 -1.05 -2.50 7.21
N HIS A 136 -1.88 -1.74 6.48
CA HIS A 136 -3.13 -1.16 6.98
C HIS A 136 -4.33 -1.52 6.09
N PHE A 137 -4.53 -2.83 5.84
CA PHE A 137 -5.54 -3.33 4.92
C PHE A 137 -6.98 -2.95 5.30
N ASN A 138 -7.28 -2.83 6.59
CA ASN A 138 -8.58 -2.37 7.08
C ASN A 138 -8.91 -0.94 6.61
N ILE A 139 -7.90 -0.05 6.55
CA ILE A 139 -8.04 1.32 6.06
C ILE A 139 -8.09 1.33 4.52
N VAL A 140 -7.31 0.47 3.85
CA VAL A 140 -7.32 0.35 2.38
C VAL A 140 -8.67 -0.16 1.87
N ALA A 141 -9.30 -1.09 2.58
CA ALA A 141 -10.59 -1.68 2.18
C ALA A 141 -11.71 -0.65 2.06
N THR A 142 -11.65 0.44 2.83
CA THR A 142 -12.64 1.52 2.84
C THR A 142 -12.19 2.77 2.08
N ALA A 143 -10.94 2.80 1.59
CA ALA A 143 -10.34 3.98 0.95
C ALA A 143 -11.13 4.47 -0.27
N GLY A 144 -11.59 3.56 -1.14
CA GLY A 144 -12.35 3.96 -2.33
C GLY A 144 -13.69 4.65 -2.02
N GLU A 145 -14.39 4.23 -0.96
CA GLU A 145 -15.61 4.90 -0.49
C GLU A 145 -15.30 6.24 0.19
N PHE A 146 -14.21 6.29 0.95
CA PHE A 146 -13.72 7.50 1.58
C PHE A 146 -13.34 8.59 0.56
N GLU A 147 -12.56 8.25 -0.47
CA GLU A 147 -12.16 9.15 -1.55
C GLU A 147 -13.37 9.80 -2.24
N ARG A 148 -14.37 8.97 -2.58
CA ARG A 148 -15.64 9.44 -3.18
C ARG A 148 -16.42 10.34 -2.22
N SER A 149 -16.47 9.98 -0.94
CA SER A 149 -17.17 10.75 0.09
C SER A 149 -16.57 12.14 0.26
N VAL A 150 -15.23 12.24 0.28
CA VAL A 150 -14.52 13.52 0.34
C VAL A 150 -14.81 14.36 -0.91
N ALA A 151 -14.68 13.77 -2.10
CA ALA A 151 -14.89 14.48 -3.36
C ALA A 151 -16.30 15.04 -3.53
N TRP A 152 -17.33 14.24 -3.25
CA TRP A 152 -18.72 14.69 -3.34
C TRP A 152 -19.10 15.70 -2.27
N THR A 153 -18.47 15.62 -1.09
CA THR A 153 -18.65 16.63 -0.04
C THR A 153 -18.02 17.96 -0.45
N LEU A 154 -16.80 17.95 -0.99
CA LEU A 154 -16.14 19.15 -1.54
C LEU A 154 -16.98 19.78 -2.66
N ALA A 155 -17.47 18.97 -3.61
CA ALA A 155 -18.33 19.43 -4.69
C ALA A 155 -19.58 20.15 -4.20
N THR A 156 -20.22 19.60 -3.16
CA THR A 156 -21.43 20.18 -2.55
C THR A 156 -21.09 21.48 -1.83
N HIS A 157 -20.05 21.47 -0.99
CA HIS A 157 -19.64 22.63 -0.20
C HIS A 157 -19.17 23.80 -1.06
N ILE A 158 -18.39 23.54 -2.11
CA ILE A 158 -17.87 24.59 -3.00
C ILE A 158 -18.97 25.15 -3.90
N ALA A 159 -19.94 24.35 -4.32
CA ALA A 159 -21.13 24.84 -5.03
C ALA A 159 -21.95 25.79 -4.14
N GLU A 160 -22.01 25.56 -2.83
CA GLU A 160 -22.71 26.40 -1.85
C GLU A 160 -21.92 27.67 -1.49
N VAL A 161 -20.61 27.56 -1.27
CA VAL A 161 -19.72 28.68 -0.91
C VAL A 161 -19.50 29.62 -2.11
N ARG A 162 -19.33 29.11 -3.33
CA ARG A 162 -19.17 29.96 -4.54
C ARG A 162 -20.49 30.62 -4.98
N ALA A 163 -21.64 30.06 -4.60
CA ALA A 163 -22.95 30.73 -4.79
C ALA A 163 -23.14 31.94 -3.85
N THR A 164 -22.36 32.03 -2.77
CA THR A 164 -22.52 33.02 -1.68
C THR A 164 -21.40 34.05 -1.57
N SER A 165 -20.35 34.03 -2.41
CA SER A 165 -19.31 35.08 -2.43
C SER A 165 -18.62 35.27 -3.80
N PRO A 166 -18.58 36.49 -4.37
CA PRO A 166 -17.76 36.82 -5.52
C PRO A 166 -16.36 37.29 -5.10
N GLY A 167 -15.36 36.46 -5.36
CA GLY A 167 -13.96 36.82 -5.60
C GLY A 167 -13.10 37.31 -4.42
N ALA A 168 -11.96 36.62 -4.17
CA ALA A 168 -10.66 37.26 -3.94
C ALA A 168 -9.52 36.23 -3.75
N ASN A 169 -8.57 36.28 -4.68
CA ASN A 169 -7.12 36.20 -4.56
C ASN A 169 -6.41 35.32 -3.50
N GLN A 170 -5.62 34.38 -4.06
CA GLN A 170 -4.28 33.93 -3.72
C GLN A 170 -3.58 34.58 -2.51
N CYS A 171 -3.08 33.73 -1.60
CA CYS A 171 -2.09 34.07 -0.59
C CYS A 171 -1.01 32.97 -0.48
N HIS A 172 0.16 33.41 -0.04
CA HIS A 172 1.49 32.85 -0.31
C HIS A 172 1.83 31.48 0.30
N ALA A 173 2.71 30.79 -0.41
CA ALA A 173 3.55 29.71 0.09
C ALA A 173 4.53 30.23 1.16
N THR A 174 4.59 29.53 2.29
CA THR A 174 5.71 29.59 3.24
C THR A 174 6.24 28.18 3.47
N ALA A 175 7.54 28.03 3.22
CA ALA A 175 8.30 26.82 3.49
C ALA A 175 8.78 26.81 4.94
N THR A 176 8.61 25.70 5.67
CA THR A 176 9.44 25.28 6.83
C THR A 176 9.09 23.82 7.23
N PRO A 177 9.91 23.12 8.04
CA PRO A 177 11.05 22.33 7.58
C PRO A 177 10.94 20.82 7.87
N GLU A 178 11.80 20.07 7.17
CA GLU A 178 12.54 18.87 7.58
C GLU A 178 11.83 17.80 8.43
N ALA A 179 11.62 16.65 7.78
CA ALA A 179 11.01 15.44 8.30
C ALA A 179 11.70 14.91 9.56
N ALA A 180 10.88 14.58 10.56
CA ALA A 180 11.31 13.83 11.72
C ALA A 180 11.77 12.42 11.31
N MET A 181 12.91 12.04 11.88
CA MET A 181 13.65 10.80 11.70
C MET A 181 12.74 9.57 11.90
N VAL A 182 12.47 8.83 10.80
CA VAL A 182 11.75 7.56 10.82
C VAL A 182 12.63 6.52 11.52
N GLU A 183 12.11 5.92 12.58
CA GLU A 183 12.81 4.91 13.37
C GLU A 183 13.08 3.66 12.51
N ARG A 184 14.36 3.24 12.45
CA ARG A 184 14.86 2.19 11.56
C ARG A 184 14.28 0.81 11.92
N ARG A 185 13.74 0.09 10.93
CA ARG A 185 13.43 -1.34 11.10
C ARG A 185 14.69 -2.11 11.48
N PRO A 186 14.59 -3.18 12.29
CA PRO A 186 15.71 -4.07 12.52
C PRO A 186 16.17 -4.66 11.18
N VAL A 187 17.40 -4.34 10.79
CA VAL A 187 18.01 -4.79 9.54
C VAL A 187 18.78 -6.08 9.80
N PRO A 188 18.58 -7.15 9.02
CA PRO A 188 19.36 -8.38 9.15
C PRO A 188 20.85 -8.14 8.86
N PRO A 189 21.75 -8.94 9.45
CA PRO A 189 23.20 -8.75 9.34
C PRO A 189 23.77 -9.04 7.95
N SER A 190 23.00 -9.64 7.04
CA SER A 190 23.38 -9.94 5.67
C SER A 190 22.25 -9.61 4.70
N ASP A 191 22.59 -9.48 3.43
CA ASP A 191 21.61 -9.44 2.34
C ASP A 191 20.76 -10.71 2.36
N GLY A 192 19.51 -10.61 1.93
CA GLY A 192 18.60 -11.74 1.90
C GLY A 192 17.13 -11.36 1.95
N LEU A 193 16.30 -12.38 2.11
CA LEU A 193 14.86 -12.23 2.19
C LEU A 193 14.35 -12.49 3.61
N VAL A 194 13.34 -11.74 4.02
CA VAL A 194 12.54 -12.03 5.21
C VAL A 194 11.08 -12.14 4.80
N PHE A 195 10.47 -13.29 5.07
CA PHE A 195 9.05 -13.51 4.81
C PHE A 195 8.26 -13.49 6.11
N ASN A 196 7.20 -12.69 6.16
CA ASN A 196 6.27 -12.66 7.28
C ASN A 196 4.85 -13.02 6.84
N CYS A 197 4.18 -13.83 7.64
CA CYS A 197 2.78 -14.22 7.47
C CYS A 197 2.19 -14.50 8.85
N THR A 198 1.22 -13.69 9.25
CA THR A 198 0.54 -13.76 10.55
C THR A 198 -0.96 -13.55 10.35
N THR A 199 -1.74 -13.78 11.40
CA THR A 199 -3.21 -13.57 11.37
C THR A 199 -3.61 -12.11 11.15
N GLY A 200 -2.87 -11.16 11.75
CA GLY A 200 -3.23 -9.74 11.75
C GLY A 200 -2.70 -8.91 10.58
N THR A 201 -1.73 -9.42 9.80
CA THR A 201 -1.16 -8.69 8.65
C THR A 201 -1.09 -9.59 7.43
N GLY A 202 -1.35 -9.02 6.24
CA GLY A 202 -1.14 -9.72 4.98
C GLY A 202 0.32 -10.19 4.80
N PRO A 203 0.55 -11.16 3.89
CA PRO A 203 1.88 -11.72 3.69
C PRO A 203 2.84 -10.68 3.09
N THR A 204 4.04 -10.58 3.68
CA THR A 204 5.08 -9.64 3.25
C THR A 204 6.39 -10.36 2.96
N LEU A 205 7.14 -9.87 1.99
CA LEU A 205 8.50 -10.30 1.66
C LEU A 205 9.42 -9.09 1.60
N SER A 206 10.27 -8.94 2.60
CA SER A 206 11.29 -7.89 2.66
C SER A 206 12.57 -8.37 1.99
N ILE A 207 13.09 -7.60 1.04
CA ILE A 207 14.35 -7.84 0.34
C ILE A 207 15.38 -6.84 0.87
N PHE A 208 16.39 -7.34 1.57
CA PHE A 208 17.49 -6.53 2.09
C PHE A 208 18.68 -6.67 1.16
N LEU A 209 19.13 -5.55 0.59
CA LEU A 209 20.29 -5.47 -0.30
C LEU A 209 21.23 -4.37 0.20
N SER A 210 22.53 -4.61 0.15
CA SER A 210 23.53 -3.59 0.46
C SER A 210 23.69 -2.64 -0.72
N SER A 211 23.36 -1.36 -0.51
CA SER A 211 23.47 -0.32 -1.54
C SER A 211 22.91 -0.74 -2.91
N PRO A 212 21.61 -1.11 -3.00
CA PRO A 212 21.05 -1.70 -4.22
C PRO A 212 21.11 -0.74 -5.39
N SER A 213 21.51 -1.26 -6.55
CA SER A 213 21.53 -0.51 -7.80
C SER A 213 20.12 -0.27 -8.35
N ASP A 214 19.97 0.76 -9.20
CA ASP A 214 18.71 1.04 -9.90
C ASP A 214 18.23 -0.13 -10.76
N GLU A 215 19.17 -0.95 -11.25
CA GLU A 215 18.90 -2.14 -12.04
C GLU A 215 18.27 -3.25 -11.19
N GLU A 216 18.85 -3.54 -10.02
CA GLU A 216 18.30 -4.54 -9.08
C GLU A 216 16.93 -4.09 -8.54
N ILE A 217 16.80 -2.80 -8.21
CA ILE A 217 15.52 -2.20 -7.83
C ILE A 217 14.51 -2.34 -8.97
N GLY A 218 14.93 -2.11 -10.21
CA GLY A 218 14.12 -2.28 -11.42
C GLY A 218 13.65 -3.71 -11.62
N ASP A 219 14.55 -4.68 -11.50
CA ASP A 219 14.25 -6.10 -11.64
C ASP A 219 13.25 -6.58 -10.58
N ILE A 220 13.39 -6.14 -9.32
CA ILE A 220 12.43 -6.46 -8.26
C ILE A 220 11.08 -5.81 -8.52
N ARG A 221 11.05 -4.51 -8.85
CA ARG A 221 9.80 -3.74 -9.01
C ARG A 221 9.00 -4.12 -10.26
N ARG A 222 9.67 -4.51 -11.34
CA ARG A 222 9.03 -4.67 -12.67
C ARG A 222 9.34 -5.99 -13.36
N GLY A 223 10.47 -6.63 -13.05
CA GLY A 223 10.89 -7.86 -13.73
C GLY A 223 9.93 -9.02 -13.52
N ASP A 224 10.08 -10.09 -14.31
CA ASP A 224 9.36 -11.33 -14.07
C ASP A 224 9.63 -11.85 -12.65
N ALA A 225 8.57 -12.12 -11.89
CA ALA A 225 8.67 -12.63 -10.53
C ALA A 225 8.22 -14.09 -10.47
N ARG A 226 9.08 -14.96 -9.94
CA ARG A 226 8.85 -16.39 -9.78
C ARG A 226 9.07 -16.78 -8.33
N PHE A 227 8.22 -17.66 -7.84
CA PHE A 227 8.19 -18.10 -6.45
C PHE A 227 8.15 -19.61 -6.37
N ALA A 228 8.74 -20.16 -5.31
CA ALA A 228 8.54 -21.54 -4.92
C ALA A 228 8.45 -21.64 -3.39
N LEU A 229 7.66 -22.59 -2.92
CA LEU A 229 7.63 -22.97 -1.51
C LEU A 229 8.34 -24.31 -1.39
N ALA A 230 9.49 -24.33 -0.72
CA ALA A 230 10.24 -25.56 -0.45
C ALA A 230 10.10 -25.97 1.02
N GLY A 231 10.28 -27.27 1.29
CA GLY A 231 10.25 -27.82 2.65
C GLY A 231 11.49 -28.64 2.97
N HIS A 232 12.06 -28.40 4.15
CA HIS A 232 13.07 -29.25 4.77
C HIS A 232 12.72 -29.46 6.24
N GLU A 233 12.43 -30.71 6.60
CA GLU A 233 11.89 -31.08 7.92
C GLU A 233 10.66 -30.22 8.29
N ALA A 234 10.71 -29.52 9.43
CA ALA A 234 9.65 -28.64 9.91
C ALA A 234 9.69 -27.24 9.27
N THR A 235 10.82 -26.83 8.71
CA THR A 235 11.05 -25.47 8.18
C THR A 235 10.60 -25.36 6.73
N SER A 236 9.94 -24.25 6.41
CA SER A 236 9.59 -23.89 5.04
C SER A 236 10.54 -22.83 4.53
N PHE A 237 10.76 -22.79 3.22
CA PHE A 237 11.59 -21.79 2.57
C PHE A 237 10.78 -21.17 1.44
N ILE A 238 10.63 -19.85 1.50
CA ILE A 238 10.07 -19.06 0.40
C ILE A 238 11.22 -18.72 -0.54
N LEU A 239 11.22 -19.32 -1.72
CA LEU A 239 12.19 -19.04 -2.77
C LEU A 239 11.58 -17.99 -3.70
N ALA A 240 12.35 -16.96 -4.05
CA ALA A 240 11.93 -15.91 -4.97
C ALA A 240 13.02 -15.57 -5.98
N LYS A 241 12.61 -15.30 -7.22
CA LYS A 241 13.47 -14.77 -8.29
C LYS A 241 12.77 -13.61 -8.96
N PHE A 242 13.49 -12.50 -9.12
CA PHE A 242 13.00 -11.29 -9.77
C PHE A 242 13.90 -10.90 -10.94
N GLY A 243 13.35 -10.77 -12.14
CA GLY A 243 14.10 -10.38 -13.32
C GLY A 243 15.34 -11.27 -13.54
N ARG A 244 16.51 -10.65 -13.56
CA ARG A 244 17.80 -11.31 -13.76
C ARG A 244 18.51 -11.68 -12.46
N LEU A 245 18.03 -11.20 -11.31
CA LEU A 245 18.58 -11.56 -10.00
C LEU A 245 18.61 -13.08 -9.82
N PRO A 246 19.59 -13.64 -9.10
CA PRO A 246 19.58 -15.06 -8.74
C PRO A 246 18.34 -15.42 -7.92
N TRP A 247 18.06 -16.71 -7.77
CA TRP A 247 17.09 -17.11 -6.76
C TRP A 247 17.64 -16.74 -5.38
N MET A 248 16.74 -16.26 -4.53
CA MET A 248 16.99 -15.96 -3.13
C MET A 248 15.98 -16.75 -2.30
N ASP A 249 16.23 -16.89 -1.01
CA ASP A 249 15.36 -17.63 -0.10
C ASP A 249 15.12 -16.90 1.23
N ALA A 250 13.94 -17.15 1.80
CA ALA A 250 13.54 -16.74 3.14
C ALA A 250 13.09 -17.98 3.93
N PRO A 251 13.89 -18.44 4.90
CA PRO A 251 13.45 -19.44 5.87
C PRO A 251 12.25 -18.94 6.68
N PHE A 252 11.28 -19.80 6.91
CA PHE A 252 10.01 -19.46 7.55
C PHE A 252 9.49 -20.60 8.42
N HIS A 253 9.03 -20.24 9.62
CA HIS A 253 8.30 -21.12 10.50
C HIS A 253 7.28 -20.37 11.36
N ALA A 254 6.00 -20.67 11.20
CA ALA A 254 4.91 -19.98 11.93
C ALA A 254 5.03 -20.11 13.47
N GLY A 255 5.59 -21.21 13.97
CA GLY A 255 5.84 -21.43 15.40
C GLY A 255 6.80 -20.44 16.07
N LEU A 256 7.48 -19.56 15.31
CA LEU A 256 8.33 -18.49 15.86
C LEU A 256 7.53 -17.27 16.35
N TYR A 257 6.28 -17.11 15.90
CA TYR A 257 5.43 -16.00 16.33
C TYR A 257 4.74 -16.30 17.67
N ALA A 258 4.27 -15.24 18.34
CA ALA A 258 3.38 -15.36 19.51
C ALA A 258 2.10 -16.11 19.12
N ALA A 259 1.54 -16.90 20.05
CA ALA A 259 0.47 -17.86 19.76
C ALA A 259 -0.75 -17.23 19.09
N GLU A 260 -1.13 -16.04 19.53
CA GLU A 260 -2.23 -15.21 19.02
C GLU A 260 -2.02 -14.71 17.57
N SER A 261 -0.77 -14.65 17.12
CA SER A 261 -0.39 -14.17 15.78
C SER A 261 -0.10 -15.31 14.80
N ARG A 262 -0.11 -16.58 15.25
CA ARG A 262 0.19 -17.75 14.41
C ARG A 262 -0.99 -18.08 13.52
N GLY A 263 -0.76 -18.13 12.22
CA GLY A 263 -1.76 -18.59 11.27
C GLY A 263 -1.72 -17.84 9.97
N MET A 264 -2.62 -18.22 9.08
CA MET A 264 -2.89 -17.44 7.87
C MET A 264 -3.64 -16.16 8.24
N PRO A 265 -3.53 -15.09 7.43
CA PRO A 265 -4.30 -13.87 7.62
C PRO A 265 -5.80 -14.14 7.70
N GLU A 266 -6.53 -13.37 8.49
CA GLU A 266 -7.98 -13.56 8.74
C GLU A 266 -8.84 -13.58 7.46
N GLN A 267 -8.40 -12.91 6.40
CA GLN A 267 -9.06 -12.87 5.10
C GLN A 267 -8.80 -14.12 4.24
N TRP A 268 -7.87 -14.99 4.61
CA TRP A 268 -7.52 -16.16 3.82
C TRP A 268 -8.60 -17.24 3.84
N ARG A 269 -8.99 -17.75 2.67
CA ARG A 269 -9.86 -18.91 2.50
C ARG A 269 -9.30 -19.80 1.40
N PRO A 270 -9.59 -21.12 1.38
CA PRO A 270 -9.25 -21.98 0.25
C PRO A 270 -9.74 -21.39 -1.09
N GLY A 271 -8.93 -21.50 -2.14
CA GLY A 271 -9.20 -20.87 -3.45
C GLY A 271 -8.96 -19.36 -3.55
N VAL A 272 -8.81 -18.63 -2.44
CA VAL A 272 -8.53 -17.18 -2.47
C VAL A 272 -7.06 -16.90 -2.73
N ARG A 273 -6.80 -15.89 -3.56
CA ARG A 273 -5.45 -15.35 -3.78
C ARG A 273 -5.21 -14.21 -2.81
N LEU A 274 -4.12 -14.27 -2.06
CA LEU A 274 -3.65 -13.14 -1.28
C LEU A 274 -2.70 -12.28 -2.12
N ALA A 275 -2.68 -10.99 -1.83
CA ALA A 275 -1.66 -10.10 -2.32
C ALA A 275 -0.39 -10.27 -1.46
N LEU A 276 0.74 -10.52 -2.09
CA LEU A 276 2.07 -10.53 -1.48
C LEU A 276 2.70 -9.14 -1.64
N ALA A 277 2.93 -8.48 -0.52
CA ALA A 277 3.65 -7.22 -0.48
C ALA A 277 5.16 -7.49 -0.48
N VAL A 278 5.87 -7.07 -1.54
CA VAL A 278 7.32 -7.13 -1.62
C VAL A 278 7.87 -5.73 -1.36
N GLU A 279 8.87 -5.62 -0.50
CA GLU A 279 9.55 -4.34 -0.20
C GLU A 279 11.06 -4.49 -0.35
N ILE A 280 11.71 -3.41 -0.77
CA ILE A 280 13.16 -3.36 -0.96
C ILE A 280 13.73 -2.41 0.07
N VAL A 281 14.66 -2.88 0.88
CA VAL A 281 15.31 -2.11 1.92
C VAL A 281 16.80 -2.08 1.62
N ASP A 282 17.37 -0.88 1.54
CA ASP A 282 18.80 -0.67 1.56
C ASP A 282 19.29 -1.00 2.96
N ARG A 283 20.07 -2.09 3.07
CA ARG A 283 20.53 -2.65 4.33
C ARG A 283 21.49 -1.69 5.06
N ASP A 284 22.31 -0.97 4.31
CA ASP A 284 23.35 -0.10 4.89
C ASP A 284 22.74 1.15 5.53
N THR A 285 21.66 1.66 4.94
CA THR A 285 20.98 2.88 5.40
C THR A 285 19.70 2.63 6.21
N GLY A 286 19.10 1.44 6.05
CA GLY A 286 17.77 1.09 6.55
C GLY A 286 16.62 1.73 5.76
N LEU A 287 16.91 2.41 4.65
CA LEU A 287 15.91 3.13 3.86
C LEU A 287 15.20 2.19 2.88
N GLN A 288 13.88 2.30 2.80
CA GLN A 288 13.13 1.59 1.78
C GLN A 288 13.40 2.20 0.39
N ARG A 289 13.85 1.38 -0.57
CA ARG A 289 14.19 1.78 -1.94
C ARG A 289 13.11 1.45 -2.96
N GLY A 290 12.13 0.63 -2.58
CA GLY A 290 11.02 0.27 -3.45
C GLY A 290 10.01 -0.68 -2.81
N ALA A 291 8.93 -0.92 -3.53
CA ALA A 291 7.93 -1.92 -3.20
C ALA A 291 7.25 -2.44 -4.47
N ARG A 292 6.62 -3.61 -4.36
CA ARG A 292 5.81 -4.25 -5.40
C ARG A 292 4.74 -5.11 -4.77
N LEU A 293 3.50 -4.94 -5.21
CA LEU A 293 2.42 -5.84 -4.86
C LEU A 293 2.28 -6.93 -5.93
N LEU A 294 2.20 -8.18 -5.49
CA LEU A 294 2.09 -9.35 -6.37
C LEU A 294 0.91 -10.22 -5.97
N SER A 295 0.35 -10.94 -6.94
CA SER A 295 -0.56 -12.05 -6.67
C SER A 295 0.13 -13.36 -7.05
N LEU A 296 0.02 -14.35 -6.18
CA LEU A 296 0.45 -15.72 -6.46
C LEU A 296 -0.77 -16.61 -6.71
N SER A 297 -0.54 -17.78 -7.31
CA SER A 297 -1.61 -18.73 -7.59
C SER A 297 -2.33 -19.17 -6.32
N ALA A 298 -3.62 -19.48 -6.42
CA ALA A 298 -4.40 -20.00 -5.30
C ALA A 298 -3.75 -21.28 -4.72
N HIS A 299 -3.22 -22.14 -5.59
CA HIS A 299 -2.52 -23.36 -5.20
C HIS A 299 -1.27 -23.09 -4.35
N PHE A 300 -0.52 -22.01 -4.65
CA PHE A 300 0.61 -21.60 -3.83
C PHE A 300 0.16 -21.26 -2.40
N TRP A 301 -0.90 -20.45 -2.28
CA TRP A 301 -1.43 -20.04 -0.98
C TRP A 301 -2.02 -21.20 -0.18
N GLU A 302 -2.66 -22.17 -0.84
CA GLU A 302 -3.14 -23.40 -0.19
C GLU A 302 -2.00 -24.25 0.37
N MET A 303 -0.91 -24.39 -0.39
CA MET A 303 0.25 -25.14 0.07
C MET A 303 0.96 -24.41 1.22
N LEU A 304 1.07 -23.08 1.16
CA LEU A 304 1.59 -22.28 2.27
C LEU A 304 0.69 -22.43 3.51
N ALA A 305 -0.62 -22.33 3.36
CA ALA A 305 -1.57 -22.48 4.46
C ALA A 305 -1.45 -23.85 5.14
N LYS A 306 -1.23 -24.93 4.37
CA LYS A 306 -0.94 -26.25 4.94
C LYS A 306 0.33 -26.25 5.78
N GLN A 307 1.41 -25.60 5.31
CA GLN A 307 2.65 -25.48 6.08
C GLN A 307 2.46 -24.64 7.34
N VAL A 308 1.82 -23.48 7.22
CA VAL A 308 1.55 -22.56 8.33
C VAL A 308 0.69 -23.25 9.40
N THR A 309 -0.40 -23.93 9.03
CA THR A 309 -1.25 -24.66 9.98
C THR A 309 -0.47 -25.77 10.69
N ARG A 310 0.35 -26.53 9.96
CA ARG A 310 1.20 -27.58 10.56
C ARG A 310 2.22 -26.99 11.54
N GLN A 311 2.86 -25.89 11.17
CA GLN A 311 3.88 -25.22 12.00
C GLN A 311 3.26 -24.49 13.19
N ALA A 312 2.05 -23.96 13.07
CA ALA A 312 1.36 -23.23 14.14
C ALA A 312 0.97 -24.15 15.31
N ALA A 313 0.79 -25.46 15.05
CA ALA A 313 0.46 -26.46 16.06
C ALA A 313 1.55 -26.65 17.13
N SER A 314 2.77 -26.14 16.91
CA SER A 314 3.86 -26.25 17.89
C SER A 314 4.78 -25.03 17.83
N SER A 315 5.12 -24.47 18.99
CA SER A 315 6.17 -23.45 19.08
C SER A 315 7.54 -24.07 18.83
N ILE A 316 8.45 -23.30 18.25
CA ILE A 316 9.85 -23.67 18.10
C ILE A 316 10.72 -22.54 18.65
N SER A 317 11.83 -22.87 19.30
CA SER A 317 12.80 -21.83 19.69
C SER A 317 13.55 -21.30 18.46
N ARG A 318 14.04 -20.05 18.55
CA ARG A 318 14.89 -19.45 17.51
C ARG A 318 16.10 -20.33 17.19
N ARG A 319 16.74 -20.87 18.23
CA ARG A 319 17.91 -21.75 18.11
C ARG A 319 17.62 -23.04 17.36
N GLU A 320 16.49 -23.69 17.65
CA GLU A 320 16.10 -24.92 16.93
C GLU A 320 15.79 -24.63 15.46
N HIS A 321 15.09 -23.52 15.19
CA HIS A 321 14.85 -23.09 13.82
C HIS A 321 16.16 -22.81 13.07
N ASP A 322 17.09 -22.06 13.66
CA ASP A 322 18.37 -21.74 13.04
C ASP A 322 19.21 -22.99 12.78
N SER A 323 19.19 -23.96 13.71
CA SER A 323 19.83 -25.26 13.50
C SER A 323 19.22 -26.05 12.33
N ALA A 324 17.89 -25.98 12.15
CA ALA A 324 17.21 -26.62 11.02
C ALA A 324 17.52 -25.92 9.68
N VAL A 325 17.65 -24.59 9.70
CA VAL A 325 18.08 -23.80 8.55
C VAL A 325 19.51 -24.14 8.15
N ASP A 326 20.44 -24.18 9.11
CA ASP A 326 21.83 -24.56 8.85
C ASP A 326 21.94 -25.99 8.29
N ALA A 327 21.11 -26.92 8.78
CA ALA A 327 21.04 -28.28 8.24
C ALA A 327 20.56 -28.29 6.78
N ALA A 328 19.53 -27.50 6.46
CA ALA A 328 19.06 -27.35 5.08
C ALA A 328 20.14 -26.75 4.18
N TYR A 329 20.85 -25.71 4.61
CA TYR A 329 21.90 -25.06 3.81
C TYR A 329 23.14 -25.94 3.61
N ARG A 330 23.47 -26.84 4.54
CA ARG A 330 24.53 -27.85 4.30
C ARG A 330 24.17 -28.81 3.15
N LEU A 331 22.89 -29.14 2.98
CA LEU A 331 22.41 -30.04 1.93
C LEU A 331 22.08 -29.31 0.62
N TYR A 332 21.60 -28.07 0.72
CA TYR A 332 21.19 -27.22 -0.38
C TYR A 332 21.84 -25.83 -0.22
N PRO A 333 23.10 -25.68 -0.66
CA PRO A 333 23.87 -24.45 -0.42
C PRO A 333 23.37 -23.21 -1.15
N THR A 334 22.44 -23.37 -2.10
CA THR A 334 21.85 -22.25 -2.86
C THR A 334 20.33 -22.41 -2.95
N ALA A 335 19.63 -21.28 -3.11
CA ALA A 335 18.20 -21.26 -3.36
C ALA A 335 17.83 -22.09 -4.61
N GLU A 336 18.65 -22.03 -5.68
CA GLU A 336 18.49 -22.89 -6.85
C GLU A 336 18.59 -24.39 -6.52
N ALA A 337 19.52 -24.80 -5.67
CA ALA A 337 19.64 -26.19 -5.25
C ALA A 337 18.39 -26.64 -4.47
N MET A 338 17.81 -25.73 -3.68
CA MET A 338 16.62 -25.97 -2.87
C MET A 338 15.34 -26.07 -3.71
N LEU A 339 15.31 -25.56 -4.94
CA LEU A 339 14.15 -25.73 -5.86
C LEU A 339 13.81 -27.21 -6.10
N LYS A 340 14.77 -28.13 -5.98
CA LYS A 340 14.53 -29.58 -6.07
C LYS A 340 13.60 -30.12 -4.96
N ARG A 341 13.36 -29.32 -3.92
CA ARG A 341 12.47 -29.60 -2.79
C ARG A 341 11.20 -28.73 -2.81
N ALA A 342 10.92 -28.06 -3.93
CA ALA A 342 9.72 -27.25 -4.09
C ALA A 342 8.46 -28.13 -3.99
N LEU A 343 7.58 -27.76 -3.07
CA LEU A 343 6.24 -28.30 -2.92
C LEU A 343 5.27 -27.70 -3.95
N VAL A 344 5.53 -26.45 -4.34
CA VAL A 344 4.76 -25.71 -5.35
C VAL A 344 5.62 -24.58 -5.92
N THR A 345 5.36 -24.23 -7.17
CA THR A 345 5.93 -23.05 -7.84
C THR A 345 4.80 -22.16 -8.35
N SER A 346 5.03 -20.85 -8.42
CA SER A 346 4.12 -19.88 -9.01
C SER A 346 4.89 -18.83 -9.77
N LYS A 347 4.44 -18.44 -10.96
CA LYS A 347 4.79 -17.12 -11.49
C LYS A 347 3.81 -16.11 -10.91
N ALA A 348 4.28 -14.89 -10.65
CA ALA A 348 3.40 -13.85 -10.14
C ALA A 348 2.52 -13.30 -11.26
N GLY A 349 1.23 -13.13 -10.98
CA GLY A 349 0.22 -12.67 -11.94
C GLY A 349 -0.52 -13.77 -12.72
N ASP A 350 -0.20 -15.05 -12.48
CA ASP A 350 -0.86 -16.26 -13.08
C ASP A 350 -2.40 -16.59 -12.72
#